data_AF-A0A9P7W4U1-F1
#
_entry.id   AF-A0A9P7W4U1-F1
#
_cell.length_a   1.000
_cell.length_b   1.000
_cell.length_c   1.000
_cell.angle_alpha   90.00
_cell.angle_beta   90.00
_cell.angle_gamma   90.00
#
_symmetry.space_group_name_H-M   'P 1'
#
loop_
_entity.id
_entity.type
_entity.pdbx_description
1 polymer ?
#
loop_
_entity_poly.entity_id
_entity_poly.type
_entity_poly.pdbx_seq_one_letter_code
_entity_poly.pdbx_strand_id
1 'polypeptide(L)'
;MSQPLVVTSRSTLMHASLAYLSDEIRTLDSVITSHLSHSSLLAMPIEILLLIRSHLLLAVTTELINRSTCALKRYESTLRALLCADCIAYNQDVYGKDIWEWEQFSGACSCTVTTNSTPTPRIRHLPTATINPKRFVDRVHWLEYYLSRKSLRLLRGRSVSLNKSHDVIWGAVSVVLGNFGCKVVMGSPCYRRFFPLLRDKHIVVVPEMECESWSLTQVTLNRVDRDLGLSLHHPNALEDPVDGFAPLPSVSRPFYHFHQKQSVIHRSSVLRPTMENISDALNALFAIPIAFMTFILAILCFYSRPGAFRIM
;
A
#
# COMPACT_ATOMS: atom_id res chain seq x y z
N MET A 1 -22.93 -21.36 13.37
CA MET A 1 -21.50 -21.01 13.52
C MET A 1 -21.09 -20.18 12.31
N SER A 2 -20.49 -19.01 12.49
CA SER A 2 -20.01 -18.18 11.38
C SER A 2 -18.79 -18.84 10.74
N GLN A 3 -18.78 -18.94 9.40
CA GLN A 3 -17.61 -19.43 8.68
C GLN A 3 -16.44 -18.46 8.90
N PRO A 4 -15.22 -18.98 9.16
CA PRO A 4 -14.06 -18.12 9.30
C PRO A 4 -13.76 -17.51 7.93
N LEU A 5 -13.52 -16.20 7.91
CA LEU A 5 -13.34 -15.44 6.68
C LEU A 5 -12.38 -14.28 6.95
N VAL A 6 -11.58 -13.94 5.95
CA VAL A 6 -10.70 -12.76 5.99
C VAL A 6 -11.32 -11.71 5.08
N VAL A 7 -11.75 -10.60 5.69
CA VAL A 7 -12.26 -9.43 4.96
C VAL A 7 -11.11 -8.46 4.76
N THR A 8 -10.88 -8.04 3.52
CA THR A 8 -9.88 -7.02 3.19
C THR A 8 -10.38 -6.14 2.06
N SER A 9 -9.74 -4.99 1.81
CA SER A 9 -10.07 -4.14 0.67
C SER A 9 -9.51 -4.74 -0.62
N ARG A 10 -10.16 -4.44 -1.75
CA ARG A 10 -9.68 -4.86 -3.08
C ARG A 10 -8.26 -4.35 -3.33
N SER A 11 -8.04 -3.08 -3.03
CA SER A 11 -6.73 -2.44 -3.16
C SER A 11 -5.65 -3.18 -2.37
N THR A 12 -5.87 -3.46 -1.08
CA THR A 12 -4.87 -4.11 -0.23
C THR A 12 -4.50 -5.49 -0.76
N LEU A 13 -5.48 -6.32 -1.13
CA LEU A 13 -5.18 -7.65 -1.66
C LEU A 13 -4.40 -7.61 -2.98
N MET A 14 -4.75 -6.70 -3.89
CA MET A 14 -4.02 -6.56 -5.16
C MET A 14 -2.56 -6.14 -4.93
N HIS A 15 -2.32 -5.15 -4.07
CA HIS A 15 -0.96 -4.70 -3.76
C HIS A 15 -0.16 -5.77 -3.02
N ALA A 16 -0.74 -6.44 -2.02
CA ALA A 16 -0.09 -7.53 -1.28
C ALA A 16 0.26 -8.71 -2.21
N SER A 17 -0.64 -9.06 -3.13
CA SER A 17 -0.39 -10.12 -4.11
C SER A 17 0.77 -9.76 -5.05
N LEU A 18 0.84 -8.52 -5.52
CA LEU A 18 1.98 -8.07 -6.33
C LEU A 18 3.29 -8.00 -5.54
N ALA A 19 3.23 -7.59 -4.27
CA ALA A 19 4.39 -7.61 -3.38
C ALA A 19 4.90 -9.03 -3.17
N TYR A 20 4.00 -10.00 -2.95
CA TYR A 20 4.36 -11.41 -2.83
C TYR A 20 5.03 -11.98 -4.10
N LEU A 21 4.60 -11.51 -5.28
CA LEU A 21 5.17 -11.92 -6.57
C LEU A 21 6.45 -11.17 -6.96
N SER A 22 6.89 -10.19 -6.17
CA SER A 22 8.10 -9.41 -6.44
C SER A 22 9.36 -10.28 -6.41
N ASP A 23 10.39 -9.88 -7.16
CA ASP A 23 11.64 -10.63 -7.24
C ASP A 23 12.38 -10.62 -5.90
N GLU A 24 12.23 -9.56 -5.10
CA GLU A 24 12.79 -9.43 -3.76
C GLU A 24 12.26 -10.52 -2.82
N ILE A 25 10.92 -10.70 -2.78
CA ILE A 25 10.30 -11.74 -1.95
C ILE A 25 10.62 -13.13 -2.48
N ARG A 26 10.56 -13.34 -3.79
CA ARG A 26 10.89 -14.64 -4.41
C ARG A 26 12.33 -15.07 -4.15
N THR A 27 13.27 -14.12 -4.21
CA THR A 27 14.68 -14.39 -3.93
C THR A 27 14.87 -14.80 -2.47
N LEU A 28 14.24 -14.07 -1.54
CA LEU A 28 14.30 -14.41 -0.13
C LEU A 28 13.65 -15.77 0.18
N ASP A 29 12.53 -16.08 -0.46
CA ASP A 29 11.86 -17.39 -0.35
C ASP A 29 12.76 -18.52 -0.90
N SER A 30 13.54 -18.26 -1.97
CA SER A 30 14.54 -19.20 -2.48
C SER A 30 15.69 -19.42 -1.50
N VAL A 31 16.13 -18.38 -0.79
CA VAL A 31 17.17 -18.49 0.25
C VAL A 31 16.65 -19.29 1.42
N ILE A 32 15.43 -19.02 1.88
CA ILE A 32 14.77 -19.74 2.98
C ILE A 32 14.63 -21.23 2.65
N THR A 33 14.14 -21.57 1.46
CA THR A 33 13.98 -22.97 1.03
C THR A 33 15.32 -23.70 0.87
N SER A 34 16.34 -23.02 0.36
CA SER A 34 17.71 -23.57 0.28
C SER A 34 18.31 -23.80 1.66
N HIS A 35 18.05 -22.90 2.61
CA HIS A 35 18.49 -23.02 4.00
C HIS A 35 17.89 -24.24 4.70
N LEU A 36 16.63 -24.59 4.39
CA LEU A 36 15.99 -25.78 4.94
C LEU A 36 16.60 -27.09 4.40
N SER A 37 17.23 -27.02 3.23
CA SER A 37 17.82 -28.19 2.55
C SER A 37 19.29 -28.42 2.92
N HIS A 38 20.01 -27.35 3.30
CA HIS A 38 21.44 -27.41 3.59
C HIS A 38 21.77 -26.74 4.93
N SER A 39 22.15 -27.57 5.91
CA SER A 39 22.63 -27.12 7.23
C SER A 39 24.05 -26.54 7.13
N SER A 40 24.19 -25.33 6.57
CA SER A 40 25.44 -24.58 6.70
C SER A 40 25.54 -24.01 8.11
N LEU A 41 26.60 -24.36 8.84
CA LEU A 41 26.87 -23.91 10.22
C LEU A 41 27.04 -22.39 10.36
N LEU A 42 27.19 -21.66 9.24
CA LEU A 42 27.35 -20.20 9.21
C LEU A 42 26.08 -19.47 8.72
N ALA A 43 24.97 -20.17 8.56
CA ALA A 43 23.75 -19.58 8.05
C ALA A 43 22.92 -18.91 9.16
N MET A 44 22.25 -17.82 8.80
CA MET A 44 21.41 -17.02 9.69
C MET A 44 20.22 -17.84 10.20
N PRO A 45 19.82 -17.73 11.49
CA PRO A 45 18.65 -18.45 12.01
C PRO A 45 17.38 -18.20 11.17
N ILE A 46 16.60 -19.25 10.94
CA ILE A 46 15.41 -19.21 10.08
C ILE A 46 14.36 -18.21 10.59
N GLU A 47 14.26 -18.05 11.91
CA GLU A 47 13.37 -17.11 12.56
C GLU A 47 13.66 -15.67 12.12
N ILE A 48 14.94 -15.34 11.98
CA ILE A 48 15.38 -14.02 11.51
C ILE A 48 15.05 -13.84 10.02
N LEU A 49 15.25 -14.87 9.20
CA LEU A 49 14.88 -14.83 7.78
C LEU A 49 13.36 -14.64 7.58
N LEU A 50 12.54 -15.33 8.38
CA LEU A 50 11.07 -15.19 8.34
C LEU A 50 10.63 -13.79 8.83
N LEU A 51 11.33 -13.23 9.82
CA LEU A 51 11.09 -11.86 10.28
C LEU A 51 11.46 -10.84 9.20
N ILE A 52 12.63 -10.99 8.55
CA ILE A 52 13.03 -10.15 7.42
C ILE A 52 11.99 -10.24 6.30
N ARG A 53 11.51 -11.45 5.99
CA ARG A 53 10.49 -11.67 4.97
C ARG A 53 9.19 -10.93 5.23
N SER A 54 8.67 -10.97 6.47
CA SER A 54 7.43 -10.27 6.81
C SER A 54 7.59 -8.75 6.72
N HIS A 55 8.72 -8.21 7.19
CA HIS A 55 9.02 -6.77 7.06
C HIS A 55 9.21 -6.34 5.61
N LEU A 56 9.92 -7.15 4.81
CA LEU A 56 10.14 -6.87 3.40
C LEU A 56 8.82 -6.83 2.63
N LEU A 57 7.92 -7.78 2.89
CA LEU A 57 6.62 -7.82 2.23
C LEU A 57 5.79 -6.57 2.54
N LEU A 58 5.75 -6.15 3.81
CA LEU A 58 5.04 -4.95 4.21
C LEU A 58 5.65 -3.69 3.56
N ALA A 59 6.98 -3.59 3.54
CA ALA A 59 7.68 -2.47 2.91
C ALA A 59 7.38 -2.38 1.41
N VAL A 60 7.44 -3.50 0.69
CA VAL A 60 7.14 -3.56 -0.75
C VAL A 60 5.67 -3.23 -1.00
N THR A 61 4.74 -3.77 -0.20
CA THR A 61 3.29 -3.48 -0.31
C THR A 61 3.02 -1.99 -0.12
N THR A 62 3.61 -1.38 0.91
CA THR A 62 3.48 0.06 1.21
C THR A 62 4.02 0.90 0.06
N GLU A 63 5.19 0.56 -0.48
CA GLU A 63 5.79 1.27 -1.62
C GLU A 63 4.93 1.14 -2.88
N LEU A 64 4.35 -0.03 -3.14
CA LEU A 64 3.44 -0.22 -4.27
C LEU A 64 2.18 0.63 -4.13
N ILE A 65 1.61 0.74 -2.93
CA ILE A 65 0.47 1.62 -2.62
C ILE A 65 0.85 3.08 -2.83
N ASN A 66 1.97 3.54 -2.27
CA ASN A 66 2.44 4.91 -2.44
C ASN A 66 2.63 5.27 -3.93
N ARG A 67 3.22 4.35 -4.70
CA ARG A 67 3.40 4.53 -6.15
C ARG A 67 2.08 4.60 -6.91
N SER A 68 1.10 3.75 -6.58
CA SER A 68 -0.20 3.77 -7.24
C SER A 68 -1.00 5.01 -6.87
N THR A 69 -0.97 5.46 -5.62
CA THR A 69 -1.57 6.73 -5.18
C THR A 69 -0.95 7.94 -5.87
N CYS A 70 0.39 8.02 -5.97
CA CYS A 70 1.06 9.08 -6.71
C CYS A 70 0.70 9.07 -8.21
N ALA A 71 0.63 7.88 -8.81
CA ALA A 71 0.23 7.73 -10.20
C ALA A 71 -1.24 8.13 -10.43
N LEU A 72 -2.15 7.83 -9.48
CA LEU A 72 -3.54 8.26 -9.53
C LEU A 72 -3.64 9.79 -9.47
N LYS A 73 -2.99 10.42 -8.50
CA LYS A 73 -2.96 11.90 -8.38
C LYS A 73 -2.45 12.56 -9.66
N ARG A 74 -1.43 11.99 -10.29
CA ARG A 74 -0.91 12.47 -11.58
C ARG A 74 -1.94 12.31 -12.70
N TYR A 75 -2.63 11.17 -12.75
CA TYR A 75 -3.69 10.93 -13.72
C TYR A 75 -4.82 11.97 -13.55
N GLU A 76 -5.34 12.14 -12.33
CA GLU A 76 -6.38 13.13 -12.03
C GLU A 76 -5.93 14.56 -12.32
N SER A 77 -4.69 14.92 -11.99
CA SER A 77 -4.12 16.22 -12.35
C SER A 77 -4.06 16.43 -13.87
N THR A 78 -3.74 15.37 -14.62
CA THR A 78 -3.72 15.44 -16.09
C THR A 78 -5.13 15.59 -16.65
N LEU A 79 -6.15 14.97 -16.04
CA LEU A 79 -7.55 15.18 -16.40
C LEU A 79 -8.01 16.61 -16.12
N ARG A 80 -7.66 17.18 -14.96
CA ARG A 80 -7.97 18.58 -14.64
C ARG A 80 -7.30 19.55 -15.60
N ALA A 81 -6.08 19.25 -16.03
CA ALA A 81 -5.36 20.06 -17.03
C ALA A 81 -6.01 20.07 -18.42
N LEU A 82 -7.02 19.24 -18.68
CA LEU A 82 -7.84 19.31 -19.90
C LEU A 82 -8.84 20.47 -19.87
N LEU A 83 -9.13 21.02 -18.70
CA LEU A 83 -10.12 22.08 -18.49
C LEU A 83 -9.42 23.42 -18.19
N CYS A 84 -10.06 24.52 -18.59
CA CYS A 84 -9.67 25.86 -18.14
C CYS A 84 -10.08 26.09 -16.67
N ALA A 85 -9.55 27.14 -16.05
CA ALA A 85 -9.84 27.47 -14.66
C ALA A 85 -11.34 27.61 -14.38
N ASP A 86 -12.08 28.27 -15.27
CA ASP A 86 -13.53 28.50 -15.12
C ASP A 86 -14.31 27.18 -15.21
N CYS A 87 -13.96 26.29 -16.14
CA CYS A 87 -14.58 24.97 -16.23
C CYS A 87 -14.26 24.11 -15.00
N ILE A 88 -13.04 24.20 -14.44
CA ILE A 88 -12.69 23.49 -13.21
C ILE A 88 -13.55 24.00 -12.06
N ALA A 89 -13.64 25.33 -11.88
CA ALA A 89 -14.46 25.93 -10.83
C ALA A 89 -15.93 25.52 -10.95
N TYR A 90 -16.51 25.62 -12.15
CA TYR A 90 -17.88 25.19 -12.42
C TYR A 90 -18.12 23.71 -12.05
N ASN A 91 -17.24 22.80 -12.49
CA ASN A 91 -17.41 21.38 -12.17
C ASN A 91 -17.24 21.12 -10.67
N GLN A 92 -16.34 21.84 -10.00
CA GLN A 92 -16.16 21.75 -8.55
C GLN A 92 -17.39 22.22 -7.77
N ASP A 93 -18.05 23.28 -8.24
CA ASP A 93 -19.25 23.83 -7.60
C ASP A 93 -20.48 22.95 -7.83
N VAL A 94 -20.60 22.34 -9.02
CA VAL A 94 -21.77 21.52 -9.38
C VAL A 94 -21.66 20.08 -8.89
N TYR A 95 -20.51 19.45 -9.09
CA TYR A 95 -20.30 18.01 -8.82
C TYR A 95 -19.42 17.75 -7.60
N GLY A 96 -18.78 18.77 -7.03
CA GLY A 96 -17.83 18.61 -5.93
C GLY A 96 -16.37 18.47 -6.39
N LYS A 97 -15.46 18.35 -5.42
CA LYS A 97 -14.01 18.34 -5.64
C LYS A 97 -13.51 17.05 -6.33
N ASP A 98 -14.30 15.99 -6.25
CA ASP A 98 -13.96 14.69 -6.77
C ASP A 98 -14.21 14.61 -8.28
N ILE A 99 -13.14 14.49 -9.07
CA ILE A 99 -13.23 14.40 -10.53
C ILE A 99 -13.95 13.13 -11.01
N TRP A 100 -14.02 12.10 -10.17
CA TRP A 100 -14.70 10.85 -10.50
C TRP A 100 -16.23 10.99 -10.43
N GLU A 101 -16.75 12.04 -9.79
CA GLU A 101 -18.19 12.34 -9.68
C GLU A 101 -18.67 13.28 -10.81
N TRP A 102 -17.77 13.72 -11.70
CA TRP A 102 -18.08 14.65 -12.78
C TRP A 102 -18.72 13.95 -13.98
N GLU A 103 -20.02 13.61 -13.88
CA GLU A 103 -20.75 12.81 -14.88
C GLU A 103 -20.69 13.37 -16.32
N GLN A 104 -20.66 14.70 -16.47
CA GLN A 104 -20.65 15.37 -17.77
C GLN A 104 -19.24 15.59 -18.34
N PHE A 105 -18.19 15.25 -17.61
CA PHE A 105 -16.81 15.45 -18.06
C PHE A 105 -16.48 14.52 -19.24
N SER A 106 -16.38 15.12 -20.43
CA SER A 106 -16.19 14.38 -21.69
C SER A 106 -14.82 14.61 -22.33
N GLY A 107 -13.96 15.45 -21.74
CA GLY A 107 -12.60 15.71 -22.24
C GLY A 107 -12.20 17.15 -22.11
N ALA A 108 -11.32 17.59 -23.01
CA ALA A 108 -10.85 18.96 -23.03
C ALA A 108 -11.99 19.96 -23.25
N CYS A 109 -11.94 21.11 -22.58
CA CYS A 109 -12.95 22.15 -22.74
C CYS A 109 -12.78 22.86 -24.10
N SER A 110 -13.89 23.21 -24.74
CA SER A 110 -13.90 23.99 -25.99
C SER A 110 -13.80 25.50 -25.76
N CYS A 111 -13.42 25.95 -24.57
CA CYS A 111 -13.26 27.37 -24.26
C CYS A 111 -12.18 27.97 -25.15
N THR A 112 -12.57 28.92 -26.01
CA THR A 112 -11.61 29.73 -26.77
C THR A 112 -10.78 30.52 -25.78
N VAL A 113 -9.47 30.26 -25.74
CA VAL A 113 -8.55 31.06 -24.92
C VAL A 113 -8.57 32.47 -25.50
N THR A 114 -9.38 33.35 -24.89
CA THR A 114 -9.46 34.75 -25.29
C THR A 114 -8.08 35.35 -25.06
N THR A 115 -7.39 35.67 -26.15
CA THR A 115 -5.95 35.99 -26.25
C THR A 115 -5.48 37.23 -25.48
N ASN A 116 -6.33 37.81 -24.62
CA ASN A 116 -6.05 39.06 -23.93
C ASN A 116 -5.44 38.85 -22.53
N SER A 117 -5.41 37.61 -22.02
CA SER A 117 -4.65 37.28 -20.81
C SER A 117 -3.22 36.90 -21.20
N THR A 118 -2.26 37.56 -20.54
CA THR A 118 -0.81 37.35 -20.66
C THR A 118 -0.45 35.88 -20.90
N PRO A 119 0.40 35.57 -21.91
CA PRO A 119 0.70 34.21 -22.31
C PRO A 119 1.38 33.49 -21.15
N THR A 120 0.62 32.70 -20.41
CA THR A 120 1.18 31.71 -19.48
C THR A 120 2.02 30.74 -20.31
N PRO A 121 3.21 30.36 -19.83
CA PRO A 121 4.12 29.51 -20.58
C PRO A 121 3.40 28.19 -20.91
N ARG A 122 3.06 28.01 -22.18
CA ARG A 122 2.52 26.76 -22.72
C ARG A 122 3.53 25.66 -22.38
N ILE A 123 3.22 24.88 -21.34
CA ILE A 123 3.93 23.64 -21.03
C ILE A 123 3.95 22.84 -22.32
N ARG A 124 5.13 22.69 -22.93
CA ARG A 124 5.30 22.02 -24.22
C ARG A 124 4.72 20.62 -24.11
N HIS A 125 3.57 20.51 -24.75
CA HIS A 125 2.69 19.39 -25.03
C HIS A 125 3.34 18.01 -24.92
N LEU A 126 3.08 17.34 -23.79
CA LEU A 126 2.80 15.91 -23.90
C LEU A 126 1.60 15.76 -24.86
N PRO A 127 1.55 14.74 -25.74
CA PRO A 127 0.40 14.51 -26.61
C PRO A 127 -0.87 14.23 -25.79
N THR A 128 -1.58 15.29 -25.40
CA THR A 128 -2.80 15.23 -24.61
C THR A 128 -3.94 14.52 -25.33
N ALA A 129 -3.81 14.35 -26.65
CA ALA A 129 -4.79 13.73 -27.55
C ALA A 129 -5.07 12.23 -27.28
N THR A 130 -4.38 11.59 -26.33
CA THR A 130 -4.53 10.14 -26.08
C THR A 130 -5.27 9.78 -24.79
N ILE A 131 -5.59 10.75 -23.94
CA ILE A 131 -6.24 10.48 -22.65
C ILE A 131 -7.75 10.56 -22.83
N ASN A 132 -8.41 9.40 -22.85
CA ASN A 132 -9.86 9.33 -22.80
C ASN A 132 -10.32 9.42 -21.33
N PRO A 133 -11.02 10.49 -20.91
CA PRO A 133 -11.47 10.68 -19.53
C PRO A 133 -12.49 9.61 -19.10
N LYS A 134 -13.31 9.12 -20.03
CA LYS A 134 -14.33 8.09 -19.79
C LYS A 134 -13.78 6.66 -19.88
N ARG A 135 -12.45 6.51 -19.92
CA ARG A 135 -11.80 5.20 -19.98
C ARG A 135 -12.04 4.37 -18.73
N PHE A 136 -12.15 5.02 -17.56
CA PHE A 136 -12.31 4.38 -16.27
C PHE A 136 -13.58 4.89 -15.62
N VAL A 137 -14.31 3.99 -14.98
CA VAL A 137 -15.60 4.29 -14.32
C VAL A 137 -15.35 4.92 -12.96
N ASP A 138 -14.38 4.39 -12.21
CA ASP A 138 -14.00 4.84 -10.88
C ASP A 138 -12.49 4.68 -10.63
N ARG A 139 -12.04 5.11 -9.44
CA ARG A 139 -10.66 4.95 -8.96
C ARG A 139 -10.21 3.49 -8.93
N VAL A 140 -11.12 2.56 -8.61
CA VAL A 140 -10.82 1.14 -8.48
C VAL A 140 -10.53 0.53 -9.84
N HIS A 141 -11.34 0.82 -10.86
CA HIS A 141 -11.13 0.38 -12.23
C HIS A 141 -9.83 0.95 -12.81
N TRP A 142 -9.50 2.21 -12.51
CA TRP A 142 -8.18 2.77 -12.85
C TRP A 142 -7.04 1.99 -12.19
N LEU A 143 -7.19 1.66 -10.89
CA LEU A 143 -6.17 0.93 -10.13
C LEU A 143 -5.96 -0.47 -10.69
N GLU A 144 -7.04 -1.20 -10.97
CA GLU A 144 -7.00 -2.52 -11.60
C GLU A 144 -6.24 -2.47 -12.93
N TYR A 145 -6.53 -1.49 -13.78
CA TYR A 145 -5.80 -1.30 -15.03
C TYR A 145 -4.31 -0.99 -14.81
N TYR A 146 -4.00 -0.08 -13.87
CA TYR A 146 -2.63 0.30 -13.53
C TYR A 146 -1.81 -0.90 -13.01
N LEU A 147 -2.38 -1.68 -12.11
CA LEU A 147 -1.76 -2.86 -11.52
C LEU A 147 -1.68 -4.03 -12.50
N SER A 148 -2.67 -4.22 -13.39
CA SER A 148 -2.64 -5.21 -14.47
C SER A 148 -1.46 -4.97 -15.41
N ARG A 149 -1.12 -3.71 -15.73
CA ARG A 149 0.09 -3.42 -16.53
C ARG A 149 1.39 -3.77 -15.82
N LYS A 150 1.43 -3.64 -14.49
CA LYS A 150 2.60 -4.03 -13.69
C LYS A 150 2.70 -5.55 -13.55
N SER A 151 1.59 -6.23 -13.30
CA SER A 151 1.55 -7.69 -13.13
C SER A 151 1.98 -8.43 -14.39
N LEU A 152 1.69 -7.90 -15.60
CA LEU A 152 2.18 -8.43 -16.87
C LEU A 152 3.71 -8.62 -16.91
N ARG A 153 4.47 -7.77 -16.21
CA ARG A 153 5.93 -7.90 -16.14
C ARG A 153 6.36 -9.04 -15.22
N LEU A 154 5.69 -9.19 -14.09
CA LEU A 154 5.98 -10.22 -13.08
C LEU A 154 5.53 -11.62 -13.54
N LEU A 155 4.47 -11.69 -14.36
CA LEU A 155 3.95 -12.94 -14.90
C LEU A 155 4.60 -13.36 -16.22
N ARG A 156 5.53 -12.56 -16.76
CA ARG A 156 6.19 -12.82 -18.04
C ARG A 156 7.05 -14.07 -17.92
N GLY A 157 6.49 -15.23 -18.32
CA GLY A 157 7.11 -16.54 -18.17
C GLY A 157 6.14 -17.63 -17.71
N ARG A 158 4.99 -17.26 -17.14
CA ARG A 158 3.86 -18.17 -16.93
C ARG A 158 2.92 -18.04 -18.12
N SER A 159 2.67 -19.15 -18.83
CA SER A 159 1.68 -19.23 -19.91
C SER A 159 0.28 -19.05 -19.31
N VAL A 160 -0.11 -17.80 -19.07
CA VAL A 160 -1.47 -17.47 -18.66
C VAL A 160 -2.17 -16.96 -19.90
N SER A 161 -3.03 -17.83 -20.46
CA SER A 161 -3.97 -17.52 -21.54
C SER A 161 -5.01 -16.48 -21.04
N LEU A 162 -4.61 -15.21 -20.96
CA LEU A 162 -5.48 -14.11 -20.54
C LEU A 162 -5.98 -13.37 -21.78
N ASN A 163 -7.19 -13.72 -22.23
CA ASN A 163 -7.87 -13.08 -23.35
C ASN A 163 -8.33 -11.63 -23.06
N LYS A 164 -8.13 -11.11 -21.85
CA LYS A 164 -8.47 -9.73 -21.47
C LYS A 164 -7.34 -9.09 -20.65
N SER A 165 -6.79 -7.98 -21.14
CA SER A 165 -5.68 -7.26 -20.51
C SER A 165 -6.05 -6.56 -19.20
N HIS A 166 -7.34 -6.38 -18.92
CA HIS A 166 -7.85 -5.71 -17.73
C HIS A 166 -7.90 -6.64 -16.50
N ASP A 167 -8.04 -7.95 -16.71
CA ASP A 167 -8.24 -8.94 -15.64
C ASP A 167 -6.93 -9.59 -15.16
N VAL A 168 -5.78 -9.14 -15.67
CA VAL A 168 -4.47 -9.75 -15.39
C VAL A 168 -4.12 -9.66 -13.90
N ILE A 169 -4.45 -8.55 -13.24
CA ILE A 169 -4.23 -8.39 -11.79
C ILE A 169 -4.99 -9.45 -10.99
N TRP A 170 -6.23 -9.76 -11.34
CA TRP A 170 -7.01 -10.80 -10.67
C TRP A 170 -6.46 -12.20 -10.96
N GLY A 171 -5.88 -12.43 -12.14
CA GLY A 171 -5.09 -13.63 -12.41
C GLY A 171 -3.90 -13.77 -11.46
N ALA A 172 -3.17 -12.68 -11.19
CA ALA A 172 -2.07 -12.67 -10.23
C ALA A 172 -2.55 -12.95 -8.79
N VAL A 173 -3.65 -12.32 -8.37
CA VAL A 173 -4.28 -12.55 -7.06
C VAL A 173 -4.70 -14.01 -6.90
N SER A 174 -5.35 -14.59 -7.90
CA SER A 174 -5.77 -16.00 -7.89
C SER A 174 -4.58 -16.95 -7.79
N VAL A 175 -3.49 -16.68 -8.51
CA VAL A 175 -2.26 -17.47 -8.42
C VAL A 175 -1.64 -17.40 -7.02
N VAL A 176 -1.59 -16.21 -6.41
CA VAL A 176 -1.06 -16.04 -5.05
C VAL A 176 -1.92 -16.78 -4.05
N LEU A 177 -3.23 -16.57 -4.06
CA LEU A 177 -4.15 -17.23 -3.12
C LEU A 177 -4.20 -18.76 -3.31
N GLY A 178 -4.06 -19.23 -4.55
CA GLY A 178 -3.94 -20.66 -4.85
C GLY A 178 -2.75 -21.32 -4.15
N ASN A 179 -1.62 -20.60 -3.99
CA ASN A 179 -0.47 -21.12 -3.22
C ASN A 179 -0.77 -21.32 -1.73
N PHE A 180 -1.83 -20.70 -1.22
CA PHE A 180 -2.33 -20.86 0.14
C PHE A 180 -3.58 -21.73 0.22
N GLY A 181 -4.10 -22.27 -0.89
CA GLY A 181 -5.36 -23.01 -0.92
C GLY A 181 -6.57 -22.12 -0.63
N CYS A 182 -6.54 -20.87 -1.09
CA CYS A 182 -7.61 -19.89 -0.94
C CYS A 182 -8.09 -19.34 -2.29
N LYS A 183 -9.28 -18.76 -2.29
CA LYS A 183 -9.90 -18.06 -3.43
C LYS A 183 -10.60 -16.78 -2.98
N VAL A 184 -10.76 -15.84 -3.91
CA VAL A 184 -11.56 -14.63 -3.69
C VAL A 184 -13.02 -14.91 -4.02
N VAL A 185 -13.93 -14.46 -3.16
CA VAL A 185 -15.36 -14.38 -3.47
C VAL A 185 -15.74 -12.90 -3.61
N MET A 186 -16.03 -12.47 -4.83
CA MET A 186 -16.51 -11.12 -5.12
C MET A 186 -18.04 -11.09 -5.11
N GLY A 187 -18.64 -10.27 -4.23
CA GLY A 187 -20.03 -9.81 -4.36
C GLY A 187 -21.13 -10.88 -4.40
N SER A 188 -20.89 -12.10 -3.89
CA SER A 188 -21.92 -13.14 -3.93
C SER A 188 -23.14 -12.75 -3.06
N PRO A 189 -24.38 -12.79 -3.61
CA PRO A 189 -25.61 -12.38 -2.91
C PRO A 189 -25.80 -13.08 -1.57
N CYS A 190 -25.30 -14.31 -1.45
CA CYS A 190 -25.39 -15.11 -0.23
C CYS A 190 -24.65 -14.45 0.94
N TYR A 191 -23.54 -13.74 0.69
CA TYR A 191 -22.77 -13.07 1.74
C TYR A 191 -23.36 -11.71 2.15
N ARG A 192 -24.09 -11.04 1.25
CA ARG A 192 -24.82 -9.80 1.60
C ARG A 192 -25.85 -10.01 2.71
N ARG A 193 -26.41 -11.23 2.83
CA ARG A 193 -27.33 -11.59 3.93
C ARG A 193 -26.65 -11.62 5.29
N PHE A 194 -25.40 -12.10 5.34
CA PHE A 194 -24.65 -12.21 6.59
C PHE A 194 -23.97 -10.90 6.99
N PHE A 195 -23.65 -10.05 6.02
CA PHE A 195 -22.95 -8.80 6.25
C PHE A 195 -23.56 -7.66 5.41
N PRO A 196 -24.76 -7.18 5.78
CA PRO A 196 -25.45 -6.10 5.04
C PRO A 196 -24.68 -4.78 5.03
N LEU A 197 -23.67 -4.62 5.88
CA LEU A 197 -22.82 -3.42 5.97
C LEU A 197 -21.54 -3.49 5.11
N LEU A 198 -21.22 -4.65 4.50
CA LEU A 198 -20.08 -4.73 3.59
C LEU A 198 -20.43 -4.00 2.30
N ARG A 199 -20.04 -2.72 2.20
CA ARG A 199 -20.01 -1.98 0.94
C ARG A 199 -19.21 -2.77 -0.09
N ASP A 200 -19.55 -2.62 -1.38
CA ASP A 200 -18.92 -3.27 -2.55
C ASP A 200 -17.38 -3.05 -2.69
N LYS A 201 -16.77 -2.33 -1.74
CA LYS A 201 -15.32 -2.09 -1.59
C LYS A 201 -14.56 -3.27 -0.97
N HIS A 202 -15.22 -4.11 -0.19
CA HIS A 202 -14.56 -5.22 0.51
C HIS A 202 -14.68 -6.52 -0.27
N ILE A 203 -13.64 -7.34 -0.15
CA ILE A 203 -13.59 -8.70 -0.70
C ILE A 203 -13.35 -9.69 0.42
N VAL A 204 -13.88 -10.89 0.22
CA VAL A 204 -13.77 -11.99 1.17
C VAL A 204 -12.85 -13.04 0.58
N VAL A 205 -11.81 -13.38 1.34
CA VAL A 205 -10.93 -14.51 1.06
C VAL A 205 -11.45 -15.72 1.82
N VAL A 206 -11.70 -16.80 1.08
CA VAL A 206 -12.19 -18.08 1.62
C VAL A 206 -11.23 -19.21 1.22
N PRO A 207 -11.14 -20.29 2.00
CA PRO A 207 -10.41 -21.47 1.55
C PRO A 207 -11.08 -22.10 0.33
N GLU A 208 -10.26 -22.68 -0.54
CA GLU A 208 -10.73 -23.34 -1.75
C GLU A 208 -11.33 -24.72 -1.46
N MET A 209 -10.72 -25.47 -0.54
CA MET A 209 -11.19 -26.79 -0.15
C MET A 209 -12.34 -26.70 0.86
N GLU A 210 -13.41 -27.45 0.59
CA GLU A 210 -14.45 -27.80 1.56
C GLU A 210 -13.88 -28.84 2.53
N CYS A 211 -12.95 -28.43 3.39
CA CYS A 211 -12.42 -29.31 4.41
C CYS A 211 -13.44 -29.41 5.55
N GLU A 212 -13.86 -30.63 5.88
CA GLU A 212 -14.76 -30.89 7.02
C GLU A 212 -14.17 -30.43 8.36
N SER A 213 -12.85 -30.29 8.43
CA SER A 213 -12.14 -29.83 9.63
C SER A 213 -12.09 -28.30 9.70
N TRP A 214 -12.95 -27.74 10.57
CA TRP A 214 -12.99 -26.30 10.85
C TRP A 214 -11.63 -25.73 11.33
N SER A 215 -10.83 -26.52 12.04
CA SER A 215 -9.53 -26.08 12.55
C SER A 215 -8.51 -25.83 11.41
N LEU A 216 -8.51 -26.68 10.38
CA LEU A 216 -7.60 -26.51 9.23
C LEU A 216 -7.93 -25.23 8.45
N THR A 217 -9.23 -24.99 8.24
CA THR A 217 -9.76 -23.79 7.60
C THR A 217 -9.28 -22.51 8.29
N GLN A 218 -9.29 -22.48 9.62
CA GLN A 218 -8.82 -21.32 10.39
C GLN A 218 -7.30 -21.15 10.30
N VAL A 219 -6.52 -22.23 10.34
CA VAL A 219 -5.06 -22.18 10.19
C VAL A 219 -4.67 -21.64 8.81
N THR A 220 -5.33 -22.08 7.75
CA THR A 220 -5.10 -21.60 6.38
C THR A 220 -5.39 -20.11 6.25
N LEU A 221 -6.52 -19.64 6.77
CA LEU A 221 -6.89 -18.23 6.72
C LEU A 221 -5.95 -17.35 7.55
N ASN A 222 -5.56 -17.79 8.74
CA ASN A 222 -4.58 -17.09 9.58
C ASN A 222 -3.22 -17.01 8.89
N ARG A 223 -2.83 -18.06 8.17
CA ARG A 223 -1.60 -18.07 7.38
C ARG A 223 -1.65 -17.06 6.25
N VAL A 224 -2.74 -17.01 5.48
CA VAL A 224 -2.91 -16.01 4.41
C VAL A 224 -2.89 -14.60 4.96
N ASP A 225 -3.63 -14.35 6.03
CA ASP A 225 -3.71 -13.03 6.65
C ASP A 225 -2.34 -12.55 7.14
N ARG A 226 -1.60 -13.42 7.84
CA ARG A 226 -0.25 -13.13 8.33
C ARG A 226 0.77 -12.98 7.20
N ASP A 227 0.78 -13.91 6.25
CA ASP A 227 1.81 -14.00 5.21
C ASP A 227 1.58 -13.01 4.07
N LEU A 228 0.39 -12.43 3.92
CA LEU A 228 0.08 -11.34 2.98
C LEU A 228 -0.14 -9.99 3.68
N GLY A 229 -0.23 -9.96 5.02
CA GLY A 229 -0.48 -8.74 5.78
C GLY A 229 -1.86 -8.12 5.51
N LEU A 230 -2.91 -8.93 5.32
CA LEU A 230 -4.23 -8.45 4.88
C LEU A 230 -4.99 -7.66 5.96
N SER A 231 -4.72 -7.98 7.23
CA SER A 231 -5.27 -7.31 8.41
C SER A 231 -4.57 -6.00 8.77
N LEU A 232 -3.44 -5.68 8.12
CA LEU A 232 -2.80 -4.38 8.29
C LEU A 232 -3.66 -3.31 7.65
N HIS A 233 -4.16 -2.40 8.49
CA HIS A 233 -4.98 -1.29 8.04
C HIS A 233 -4.11 -0.31 7.26
N HIS A 234 -4.11 -0.48 5.94
CA HIS A 234 -3.56 0.53 5.04
C HIS A 234 -4.64 1.58 4.86
N PRO A 235 -4.37 2.87 5.15
CA PRO A 235 -5.34 3.92 4.90
C PRO A 235 -5.71 3.86 3.43
N ASN A 236 -6.99 3.61 3.14
CA ASN A 236 -7.51 3.48 1.78
C ASN A 236 -7.58 4.85 1.10
N ALA A 237 -6.42 5.49 0.91
CA ALA A 237 -6.30 6.78 0.24
C ALA A 237 -6.84 6.79 -1.21
N LEU A 238 -7.11 5.59 -1.77
CA LEU A 238 -7.68 5.39 -3.09
C LEU A 238 -9.21 5.26 -3.07
N GLU A 239 -9.83 4.93 -1.94
CA GLU A 239 -11.27 4.64 -1.87
C GLU A 239 -12.05 5.68 -1.08
N ASP A 240 -11.41 6.38 -0.15
CA ASP A 240 -12.08 7.37 0.68
C ASP A 240 -11.75 8.79 0.18
N PRO A 241 -12.75 9.56 -0.28
CA PRO A 241 -12.56 10.94 -0.69
C PRO A 241 -12.03 11.73 0.52
N VAL A 242 -10.90 12.42 0.30
CA VAL A 242 -10.24 13.23 1.34
C VAL A 242 -11.05 14.53 1.50
N ASP A 243 -12.22 14.45 2.14
CA ASP A 243 -13.06 15.62 2.38
C ASP A 243 -12.73 16.37 3.69
N GLY A 244 -11.77 15.87 4.47
CA GLY A 244 -11.23 16.57 5.63
C GLY A 244 -9.75 16.85 5.46
N PHE A 245 -9.29 18.06 5.80
CA PHE A 245 -7.89 18.45 5.90
C PHE A 245 -7.01 17.31 6.41
N ALA A 246 -6.41 16.54 5.50
CA ALA A 246 -5.37 15.60 5.87
C ALA A 246 -4.17 16.46 6.29
N PRO A 247 -3.70 16.39 7.55
CA PRO A 247 -2.47 17.07 7.92
C PRO A 247 -1.37 16.61 6.97
N LEU A 248 -0.66 17.57 6.37
CA LEU A 248 0.45 17.30 5.45
C LEU A 248 1.33 16.19 6.03
N PRO A 249 1.68 15.15 5.25
CA PRO A 249 2.64 14.17 5.71
C PRO A 249 3.95 14.92 5.94
N SER A 250 4.34 15.08 7.21
CA SER A 250 5.64 15.61 7.57
C SER A 250 6.68 14.69 6.97
N VAL A 251 7.25 15.11 5.84
CA VAL A 251 8.50 14.55 5.32
C VAL A 251 9.50 14.69 6.46
N SER A 252 10.09 13.57 6.89
CA SER A 252 10.87 13.38 8.12
C SER A 252 10.07 12.93 9.35
N ARG A 253 9.37 11.79 9.25
CA ARG A 253 9.28 10.90 10.40
C ARG A 253 10.19 9.69 10.14
N PRO A 254 11.24 9.46 10.94
CA PRO A 254 11.80 8.11 10.99
C PRO A 254 10.66 7.16 11.31
N PHE A 255 10.70 5.95 10.76
CA PHE A 255 9.76 4.87 11.07
C PHE A 255 9.63 4.75 12.60
N TYR A 256 8.66 5.46 13.19
CA TYR A 256 8.20 5.16 14.53
C TYR A 256 7.46 3.86 14.35
N HIS A 257 8.09 2.78 14.80
CA HIS A 257 7.45 1.51 15.07
C HIS A 257 6.11 1.80 15.72
N PHE A 258 5.03 1.68 14.95
CA PHE A 258 3.75 1.41 15.55
C PHE A 258 3.88 -0.02 16.05
N HIS A 259 4.29 -0.15 17.31
CA HIS A 259 4.26 -1.38 18.07
C HIS A 259 2.77 -1.71 18.24
N GLN A 260 2.12 -2.16 17.16
CA GLN A 260 0.78 -2.70 17.21
C GLN A 260 0.92 -4.00 17.97
N LYS A 261 0.75 -3.90 19.30
CA LYS A 261 0.54 -5.04 20.20
C LYS A 261 -0.73 -5.74 19.70
N GLN A 262 -0.60 -6.59 18.68
CA GLN A 262 -1.53 -7.69 18.47
C GLN A 262 -1.37 -8.60 19.67
N SER A 263 -2.16 -8.31 20.70
CA SER A 263 -2.36 -9.24 21.81
C SER A 263 -3.10 -10.44 21.25
N VAL A 264 -2.36 -11.42 20.74
CA VAL A 264 -2.80 -12.80 20.77
C VAL A 264 -2.99 -13.13 22.24
N ILE A 265 -4.25 -13.18 22.66
CA ILE A 265 -4.65 -13.58 23.99
C ILE A 265 -4.27 -15.05 24.13
N HIS A 266 -3.07 -15.31 24.64
CA HIS A 266 -2.78 -16.55 25.34
C HIS A 266 -2.36 -16.20 26.78
N ARG A 267 -3.23 -16.61 27.71
CA ARG A 267 -3.06 -16.50 29.16
C ARG A 267 -1.63 -16.85 29.61
N SER A 268 -0.88 -15.86 30.08
CA SER A 268 0.07 -15.99 31.19
C SER A 268 0.31 -14.61 31.80
N SER A 269 -0.54 -14.26 32.77
CA SER A 269 -0.74 -12.90 33.28
C SER A 269 0.16 -12.53 34.48
N VAL A 270 1.44 -12.92 34.50
CA VAL A 270 2.30 -12.63 35.66
C VAL A 270 3.60 -11.89 35.32
N LEU A 271 4.06 -11.87 34.06
CA LEU A 271 5.36 -11.29 33.69
C LEU A 271 5.30 -9.95 32.94
N ARG A 272 4.12 -9.39 32.69
CA ARG A 272 3.97 -8.17 31.88
C ARG A 272 4.46 -6.86 32.54
N PRO A 273 4.28 -6.62 33.85
CA PRO A 273 4.64 -5.31 34.42
C PRO A 273 6.16 -5.12 34.58
N THR A 274 6.97 -6.17 34.55
CA THR A 274 8.43 -6.05 34.72
C THR A 274 9.14 -5.66 33.43
N MET A 275 8.62 -6.05 32.25
CA MET A 275 9.26 -5.75 30.96
C MET A 275 9.04 -4.31 30.49
N GLU A 276 7.91 -3.69 30.82
CA GLU A 276 7.66 -2.28 30.47
C GLU A 276 8.61 -1.35 31.24
N ASN A 277 8.88 -1.64 32.52
CA ASN A 277 9.83 -0.87 33.33
C ASN A 277 11.29 -0.97 32.85
N ILE A 278 11.69 -2.10 32.24
CA ILE A 278 13.05 -2.28 31.72
C ILE A 278 13.25 -1.49 30.42
N SER A 279 12.24 -1.44 29.55
CA SER A 279 12.30 -0.66 28.31
C SER A 279 12.46 0.84 28.59
N ASP A 280 11.71 1.36 29.56
CA ASP A 280 11.79 2.78 29.93
C ASP A 280 13.13 3.11 30.60
N ALA A 281 13.66 2.21 31.43
CA ALA A 281 14.97 2.36 32.04
C ALA A 281 16.12 2.34 31.01
N LEU A 282 16.08 1.44 30.02
CA LEU A 282 17.08 1.39 28.95
C LEU A 282 17.02 2.63 28.05
N ASN A 283 15.83 3.11 27.71
CA ASN A 283 15.69 4.36 26.94
C ASN A 283 16.27 5.56 27.68
N ALA A 284 16.06 5.67 29.00
CA ALA A 284 16.70 6.70 29.81
C ALA A 284 18.23 6.56 29.84
N LEU A 285 18.74 5.33 29.91
CA LEU A 285 20.18 5.04 29.97
C LEU A 285 20.91 5.42 28.67
N PHE A 286 20.27 5.29 27.51
CA PHE A 286 20.86 5.69 26.22
C PHE A 286 20.61 7.15 25.86
N ALA A 287 19.52 7.77 26.32
CA ALA A 287 19.21 9.17 26.02
C ALA A 287 20.22 10.15 26.67
N ILE A 288 20.68 9.87 27.88
CA ILE A 288 21.57 10.76 28.64
C ILE A 288 22.95 10.91 27.97
N PRO A 289 23.67 9.83 27.59
CA PRO A 289 24.94 9.95 26.90
C PRO A 289 24.85 10.66 25.54
N ILE A 290 23.76 10.42 24.79
CA ILE A 290 23.55 11.05 23.47
C ILE A 290 23.31 12.56 23.63
N ALA A 291 22.50 12.97 24.60
CA ALA A 291 22.27 14.38 24.91
C ALA A 291 23.56 15.07 25.39
N PHE A 292 24.38 14.38 26.18
CA PHE A 292 25.67 14.89 26.65
C PHE A 292 26.69 15.04 25.51
N MET A 293 26.79 14.05 24.62
CA MET A 293 27.67 14.10 23.45
C MET A 293 27.28 15.20 22.47
N THR A 294 25.98 15.42 22.25
CA THR A 294 25.49 16.51 21.40
C THR A 294 25.76 17.89 22.01
N PHE A 295 25.63 18.04 23.33
CA PHE A 295 26.00 19.26 24.05
C PHE A 295 27.50 19.57 23.95
N ILE A 296 28.37 18.57 24.14
CA ILE A 296 29.83 18.73 23.97
C ILE A 296 30.17 19.15 22.54
N LEU A 297 29.58 18.48 21.54
CA LEU A 297 29.78 18.84 20.13
C LEU A 297 29.35 20.28 19.84
N ALA A 298 28.22 20.72 20.39
CA ALA A 298 27.76 22.10 20.22
C ALA A 298 28.73 23.12 20.83
N ILE A 299 29.25 22.86 22.03
CA ILE A 299 30.29 23.68 22.68
C ILE A 299 31.55 23.70 21.82
N LEU A 300 32.04 22.53 21.41
CA LEU A 300 33.23 22.43 20.57
C LEU A 300 33.03 23.22 19.27
N CYS A 301 31.91 23.07 18.56
CA CYS A 301 31.60 23.84 17.36
C CYS A 301 31.51 25.36 17.61
N PHE A 302 30.99 25.79 18.76
CA PHE A 302 30.90 27.20 19.12
C PHE A 302 32.28 27.81 19.39
N TYR A 303 33.16 27.08 20.08
CA TYR A 303 34.50 27.53 20.45
C TYR A 303 35.55 27.30 19.36
N SER A 304 35.36 26.32 18.49
CA SER A 304 36.22 26.07 17.33
C SER A 304 35.90 26.99 16.16
N ARG A 305 35.53 28.26 16.44
CA ARG A 305 35.50 29.35 15.46
C ARG A 305 36.76 29.23 14.59
N PRO A 306 36.65 28.83 13.31
CA PRO A 306 37.81 28.75 12.46
C PRO A 306 38.25 30.18 12.21
N GLY A 307 39.34 30.61 12.85
CA GLY A 307 40.01 31.88 12.58
C GLY A 307 40.49 32.03 11.13
N ALA A 308 40.29 31.02 10.28
CA ALA A 308 40.69 30.97 8.88
C ALA A 308 39.72 31.66 7.90
N PHE A 309 38.55 32.16 8.32
CA PHE A 309 37.67 32.99 7.46
C PHE A 309 37.75 34.49 7.77
N ARG A 310 38.93 34.98 8.16
CA ARG A 310 39.34 36.38 7.96
C ARG A 310 40.44 36.42 6.91
N ILE A 311 40.06 36.27 5.65
CA ILE A 311 40.87 36.74 4.53
C ILE A 311 39.97 37.66 3.71
N MET A 312 40.41 38.93 3.72
CA MET A 312 40.14 40.08 2.85
C MET A 312 39.04 39.97 1.81
#